data_AF-A0A1W9RVT0-F1
#
_entry.id   AF-A0A1W9RVT0-F1
#
_cell.length_a   1.000
_cell.length_b   1.000
_cell.length_c   1.000
_cell.angle_alpha   90.00
_cell.angle_beta   90.00
_cell.angle_gamma   90.00
#
_symmetry.space_group_name_H-M   'P 1'
#
loop_
_entity.id
_entity.type
_entity.pdbx_description
1 polymer ?
#
loop_
_entity_poly.entity_id
_entity_poly.type
_entity_poly.pdbx_seq_one_letter_code
_entity_poly.pdbx_strand_id
1 'polypeptide(L)'
;PYRLLNFDGNEKTLKVTSVFVSNINYDTGGMDFQSYAKNSLASGFPPLVVATLMSLGVDSTSAQQLEPLVTPTLIAYYHGDEPNYQDPTIMAGINSLITSGDPTAFQFGMLLTGVWNDLTWDNNVTIDLKTGDIAINSGGAMMVFK
;
A
#
# COMPACT_ATOMS: atom_id res chain seq x y z
N PRO A 1 -3.06 -5.55 9.60
CA PRO A 1 -1.84 -5.69 10.45
C PRO A 1 -2.13 -5.12 11.84
N TYR A 2 -1.36 -5.51 12.86
CA TYR A 2 -1.33 -4.81 14.16
C TYR A 2 0.11 -4.40 14.48
N ARG A 3 0.27 -3.36 15.32
CA ARG A 3 1.57 -2.83 15.70
C ARG A 3 1.83 -3.10 17.19
N LEU A 4 3.00 -3.64 17.49
CA LEU A 4 3.52 -3.79 18.83
C LEU A 4 4.47 -2.63 19.12
N LEU A 5 4.25 -1.95 20.23
CA LEU A 5 5.07 -0.83 20.69
C LEU A 5 5.85 -1.25 21.92
N ASN A 6 7.18 -1.20 21.84
CA ASN A 6 8.06 -1.48 22.96
C ASN A 6 8.87 -0.23 23.31
N PHE A 7 8.64 0.31 24.51
CA PHE A 7 9.32 1.50 25.00
C PHE A 7 10.49 1.12 25.93
N ASP A 8 11.69 1.60 25.61
CA ASP A 8 12.85 1.54 26.50
C ASP A 8 13.02 2.88 27.22
N GLY A 9 12.74 2.88 28.53
CA GLY A 9 12.82 4.07 29.37
C GLY A 9 14.24 4.58 29.64
N ASN A 10 15.27 3.72 29.49
CA ASN A 10 16.67 4.06 29.72
C ASN A 10 17.29 4.64 28.45
N GLU A 11 17.14 3.93 27.34
CA GLU A 11 17.63 4.38 26.04
C GLU A 11 16.80 5.53 25.48
N LYS A 12 15.56 5.70 25.97
CA LYS A 12 14.55 6.63 25.44
C LYS A 12 14.22 6.32 23.99
N THR A 13 14.01 5.04 23.67
CA THR A 13 13.64 4.59 22.33
C THR A 13 12.27 3.95 22.33
N LEU A 14 11.55 4.07 21.22
CA LEU A 14 10.29 3.38 20.97
C LEU A 14 10.44 2.50 19.74
N LYS A 15 10.44 1.19 19.94
CA LYS A 15 10.44 0.22 18.84
C LYS A 15 9.02 -0.10 18.45
N VAL A 16 8.69 0.14 17.18
CA VAL A 16 7.41 -0.19 16.56
C VAL A 16 7.63 -1.39 15.66
N THR A 17 6.97 -2.51 15.95
CA THR A 17 7.03 -3.74 15.14
C THR A 17 5.67 -3.98 14.50
N SER A 18 5.64 -4.11 13.19
CA SER A 18 4.42 -4.45 12.45
C SER A 18 4.30 -5.97 12.32
N VAL A 19 3.12 -6.50 12.63
CA VAL A 19 2.85 -7.95 12.56
C VAL A 19 1.60 -8.20 11.71
N PHE A 20 1.75 -9.09 10.74
CA PHE A 20 0.63 -9.59 9.94
C PHE A 20 -0.23 -10.54 10.79
N VAL A 21 -1.54 -10.39 10.69
CA VAL A 21 -2.47 -11.35 11.29
C VAL A 21 -2.40 -12.62 10.44
N SER A 22 -1.96 -13.73 10.99
CA SER A 22 -1.81 -14.99 10.23
C SER A 22 -3.05 -15.88 10.29
N ASN A 23 -3.92 -15.68 11.30
CA ASN A 23 -5.11 -16.49 11.50
C ASN A 23 -6.23 -15.69 12.17
N ILE A 24 -7.47 -16.08 11.86
CA ILE A 24 -8.69 -15.59 12.50
C ILE A 24 -9.65 -16.76 12.75
N ASN A 25 -10.58 -16.60 13.68
CA ASN A 25 -11.63 -17.61 13.89
C ASN A 25 -12.79 -17.38 12.90
N TYR A 26 -12.56 -17.75 11.64
CA TYR A 26 -13.50 -17.59 10.54
C TYR A 26 -13.25 -18.66 9.47
N ASP A 27 -14.28 -19.03 8.71
CA ASP A 27 -14.14 -19.99 7.61
C ASP A 27 -13.54 -19.31 6.37
N THR A 28 -12.25 -19.54 6.15
CA THR A 28 -11.51 -19.01 4.99
C THR A 28 -11.62 -19.91 3.75
N GLY A 29 -12.46 -20.96 3.79
CA GLY A 29 -12.55 -21.94 2.70
C GLY A 29 -11.25 -22.72 2.49
N GLY A 30 -10.44 -22.86 3.53
CA GLY A 30 -9.16 -23.60 3.50
C GLY A 30 -7.93 -22.78 3.08
N MET A 31 -8.07 -21.47 2.81
CA MET A 31 -6.94 -20.58 2.56
C MET A 31 -6.30 -20.09 3.86
N ASP A 32 -5.01 -19.71 3.84
CA ASP A 32 -4.46 -18.90 4.92
C ASP A 32 -5.12 -17.51 4.93
N PHE A 33 -5.14 -16.86 6.10
CA PHE A 33 -5.89 -15.61 6.24
C PHE A 33 -5.36 -14.48 5.33
N GLN A 34 -4.06 -14.42 5.05
CA GLN A 34 -3.51 -13.36 4.19
C GLN A 34 -3.95 -13.55 2.74
N SER A 35 -3.90 -14.78 2.22
CA SER A 35 -4.43 -15.12 0.90
C SER A 35 -5.94 -14.87 0.81
N TYR A 36 -6.70 -15.29 1.83
CA TYR A 36 -8.15 -15.04 1.92
C TYR A 36 -8.49 -13.55 1.88
N ALA A 37 -7.79 -12.74 2.69
CA ALA A 37 -8.01 -11.31 2.77
C ALA A 37 -7.68 -10.62 1.43
N LYS A 38 -6.52 -10.95 0.83
CA LYS A 38 -6.14 -10.42 -0.49
C LYS A 38 -7.17 -10.75 -1.55
N ASN A 39 -7.65 -12.00 -1.61
CA ASN A 39 -8.67 -12.43 -2.57
C ASN A 39 -10.01 -11.73 -2.35
N SER A 40 -10.38 -11.50 -1.09
CA SER A 40 -11.59 -10.76 -0.74
C SER A 40 -11.52 -9.31 -1.25
N LEU A 41 -10.37 -8.64 -1.09
CA LEU A 41 -10.17 -7.29 -1.63
C LEU A 41 -10.17 -7.30 -3.17
N ALA A 42 -9.42 -8.21 -3.79
CA ALA A 42 -9.34 -8.32 -5.26
C ALA A 42 -10.69 -8.59 -5.92
N SER A 43 -11.61 -9.26 -5.22
CA SER A 43 -12.96 -9.53 -5.72
C SER A 43 -13.97 -8.44 -5.37
N GLY A 44 -13.83 -7.82 -4.19
CA GLY A 44 -14.80 -6.85 -3.66
C GLY A 44 -14.55 -5.41 -4.10
N PHE A 45 -13.30 -5.03 -4.35
CA PHE A 45 -12.93 -3.66 -4.73
C PHE A 45 -13.36 -3.26 -6.14
N PRO A 46 -13.25 -4.10 -7.19
CA PRO A 46 -13.56 -3.67 -8.55
C PRO A 46 -14.90 -2.93 -8.71
N PRO A 47 -16.05 -3.47 -8.25
CA PRO A 47 -17.33 -2.75 -8.38
C PRO A 47 -17.39 -1.46 -7.55
N LEU A 48 -16.74 -1.43 -6.38
CA LEU A 48 -16.68 -0.24 -5.53
C LEU A 48 -15.82 0.87 -6.14
N VAL A 49 -14.69 0.49 -6.75
CA VAL A 49 -13.78 1.40 -7.45
C VAL A 49 -14.49 2.02 -8.63
N VAL A 50 -15.14 1.23 -9.49
CA VAL A 50 -15.91 1.76 -10.62
C VAL A 50 -17.00 2.72 -10.14
N ALA A 51 -17.79 2.32 -9.13
CA ALA A 51 -18.85 3.17 -8.59
C ALA A 51 -18.29 4.49 -7.98
N THR A 52 -17.12 4.43 -7.34
CA THR A 52 -16.46 5.60 -6.76
C THR A 52 -15.91 6.54 -7.84
N LEU A 53 -15.25 6.01 -8.87
CA LEU A 53 -14.78 6.82 -10.00
C LEU A 53 -15.95 7.51 -10.70
N MET A 54 -17.06 6.80 -10.90
CA MET A 54 -18.28 7.38 -11.48
C MET A 54 -18.90 8.47 -10.61
N SER A 55 -18.92 8.31 -9.28
CA SER A 55 -19.43 9.36 -8.38
C SER A 55 -18.54 10.61 -8.35
N LEU A 56 -17.25 10.46 -8.67
CA LEU A 56 -16.29 11.54 -8.87
C LEU A 56 -16.36 12.18 -10.27
N GLY A 57 -17.27 11.72 -11.13
CA GLY A 57 -17.52 12.31 -12.44
C GLY A 57 -16.83 11.64 -13.62
N VAL A 58 -16.15 10.50 -13.43
CA VAL A 58 -15.59 9.69 -14.52
C VAL A 58 -16.73 8.95 -15.22
N ASP A 59 -16.75 8.91 -16.56
CA ASP A 59 -17.77 8.13 -17.26
C ASP A 59 -17.58 6.61 -17.03
N SER A 60 -18.65 5.83 -17.24
CA SER A 60 -18.64 4.39 -16.96
C SER A 60 -17.56 3.62 -17.75
N THR A 61 -17.29 4.00 -18.99
CA THR A 61 -16.29 3.32 -19.83
C THR A 61 -14.88 3.60 -19.31
N SER A 62 -14.56 4.85 -19.04
CA SER A 62 -13.27 5.23 -18.46
C SER A 62 -13.08 4.64 -17.07
N ALA A 63 -14.12 4.61 -16.23
CA ALA A 63 -14.06 4.02 -14.89
C ALA A 63 -13.73 2.52 -14.95
N GLN A 64 -14.34 1.78 -15.87
CA GLN A 64 -14.03 0.36 -16.10
C GLN A 64 -12.63 0.14 -16.65
N GLN A 65 -12.10 1.07 -17.45
CA GLN A 65 -10.72 0.98 -17.96
C GLN A 65 -9.67 1.31 -16.90
N LEU A 66 -10.00 2.20 -15.95
CA LEU A 66 -9.09 2.60 -14.87
C LEU A 66 -9.07 1.60 -13.71
N GLU A 67 -10.18 0.92 -13.44
CA GLU A 67 -10.31 -0.03 -12.32
C GLU A 67 -9.15 -1.05 -12.24
N PRO A 68 -8.72 -1.70 -13.33
CA PRO A 68 -7.63 -2.68 -13.27
C PRO A 68 -6.29 -2.10 -12.83
N LEU A 69 -6.12 -0.78 -12.87
CA LEU A 69 -4.94 -0.08 -12.36
C LEU A 69 -5.13 0.36 -10.90
N VAL A 70 -6.36 0.72 -10.52
CA VAL A 70 -6.68 1.25 -9.19
C VAL A 70 -6.76 0.14 -8.15
N THR A 71 -7.47 -0.96 -8.41
CA THR A 71 -7.65 -2.04 -7.42
C THR A 71 -6.31 -2.64 -6.98
N PRO A 72 -5.37 -3.00 -7.87
CA PRO A 72 -4.06 -3.49 -7.44
C PRO A 72 -3.26 -2.44 -6.67
N THR A 73 -3.38 -1.16 -7.04
CA THR A 73 -2.73 -0.05 -6.33
C THR A 73 -3.25 0.08 -4.90
N LEU A 74 -4.57 -0.01 -4.69
CA LEU A 74 -5.17 0.01 -3.36
C LEU A 74 -4.79 -1.22 -2.53
N ILE A 75 -4.72 -2.40 -3.15
CA ILE A 75 -4.28 -3.62 -2.46
C ILE A 75 -2.82 -3.50 -2.01
N ALA A 76 -1.95 -2.96 -2.86
CA ALA A 76 -0.56 -2.68 -2.48
C ALA A 76 -0.50 -1.68 -1.32
N TYR A 77 -1.28 -0.60 -1.40
CA TYR A 77 -1.38 0.38 -0.32
C TYR A 77 -1.81 -0.22 1.03
N TYR A 78 -2.79 -1.14 1.03
CA TYR A 78 -3.18 -1.83 2.26
C TYR A 78 -2.15 -2.85 2.77
N HIS A 79 -1.28 -3.34 1.89
CA HIS A 79 -0.21 -4.25 2.23
C HIS A 79 0.99 -3.50 2.85
N GLY A 80 1.27 -2.30 2.35
CA GLY A 80 2.45 -1.49 2.68
C GLY A 80 3.72 -1.99 2.00
N ASP A 81 4.76 -1.16 2.06
CA ASP A 81 6.04 -1.34 1.37
C ASP A 81 5.85 -1.64 -0.15
N GLU A 82 4.97 -0.87 -0.79
CA GLU A 82 4.48 -1.00 -2.18
C GLU A 82 5.56 -1.18 -3.24
N PRO A 83 6.74 -0.52 -3.17
CA PRO A 83 7.81 -0.72 -4.14
C PRO A 83 8.26 -2.18 -4.30
N ASN A 84 8.07 -3.02 -3.28
CA ASN A 84 8.45 -4.44 -3.31
C ASN A 84 7.45 -5.33 -4.08
N TYR A 85 6.28 -4.78 -4.46
CA TYR A 85 5.16 -5.55 -5.03
C TYR A 85 4.71 -5.05 -6.41
N GLN A 86 5.52 -4.20 -7.06
CA GLN A 86 5.17 -3.64 -8.37
C GLN A 86 4.99 -4.75 -9.42
N ASP A 87 3.82 -4.77 -10.06
CA ASP A 87 3.55 -5.62 -11.22
C ASP A 87 3.88 -4.85 -12.50
N PRO A 88 4.76 -5.36 -13.38
CA PRO A 88 5.17 -4.68 -14.61
C PRO A 88 4.00 -4.29 -15.53
N THR A 89 2.93 -5.10 -15.57
CA THR A 89 1.73 -4.86 -16.38
C THR A 89 0.95 -3.67 -15.84
N ILE A 90 0.80 -3.59 -14.52
CA ILE A 90 0.12 -2.46 -13.86
C ILE A 90 0.93 -1.19 -14.06
N MET A 91 2.25 -1.24 -13.87
CA MET A 91 3.13 -0.09 -14.08
C MET A 91 3.13 0.38 -15.53
N ALA A 92 3.08 -0.54 -16.50
CA ALA A 92 2.94 -0.19 -17.91
C ALA A 92 1.60 0.49 -18.22
N GLY A 93 0.50 0.02 -17.62
CA GLY A 93 -0.82 0.64 -17.74
C GLY A 93 -0.85 2.05 -17.14
N ILE A 94 -0.26 2.25 -15.95
CA ILE A 94 -0.10 3.57 -15.34
C ILE A 94 0.74 4.48 -16.24
N ASN A 95 1.86 3.98 -16.77
CA ASN A 95 2.71 4.75 -17.68
C ASN A 95 1.96 5.16 -18.97
N SER A 96 1.08 4.31 -19.49
CA SER A 96 0.21 4.66 -20.63
C SER A 96 -0.66 5.89 -20.32
N LEU A 97 -1.22 5.99 -19.12
CA LEU A 97 -1.99 7.18 -18.70
C LEU A 97 -1.12 8.44 -18.69
N ILE A 98 0.08 8.33 -18.13
CA ILE A 98 1.07 9.43 -18.04
C ILE A 98 1.47 9.91 -19.45
N THR A 99 1.66 8.99 -20.39
CA THR A 99 2.11 9.33 -21.76
C THR A 99 0.97 9.64 -22.74
N SER A 100 -0.29 9.57 -22.30
CA SER A 100 -1.47 9.67 -23.19
C SER A 100 -1.67 11.04 -23.84
N GLY A 101 -1.08 12.10 -23.26
CA GLY A 101 -1.31 13.49 -23.67
C GLY A 101 -2.59 14.12 -23.11
N ASP A 102 -3.46 13.36 -22.44
CA ASP A 102 -4.61 13.88 -21.71
C ASP A 102 -4.16 14.39 -20.32
N PRO A 103 -4.40 15.67 -19.96
CA PRO A 103 -3.95 16.21 -18.67
C PRO A 103 -4.57 15.54 -17.44
N THR A 104 -5.81 15.06 -17.56
CA THR A 104 -6.53 14.38 -16.46
C THR A 104 -5.98 12.98 -16.28
N ALA A 105 -5.80 12.23 -17.38
CA ALA A 105 -5.17 10.91 -17.34
C ALA A 105 -3.74 11.00 -16.82
N PHE A 106 -2.98 12.04 -17.21
CA PHE A 106 -1.65 12.30 -16.67
C PHE A 106 -1.66 12.47 -15.15
N GLN A 107 -2.52 13.35 -14.62
CA GLN A 107 -2.62 13.58 -13.18
C GLN A 107 -3.01 12.31 -12.42
N PHE A 108 -3.95 11.54 -12.98
CA PHE A 108 -4.38 10.28 -12.39
C PHE A 108 -3.25 9.24 -12.38
N GLY A 109 -2.54 9.09 -13.50
CA GLY A 109 -1.38 8.22 -13.59
C GLY A 109 -0.30 8.60 -12.58
N MET A 110 0.02 9.89 -12.45
CA MET A 110 0.97 10.38 -11.47
C MET A 110 0.54 10.10 -10.02
N LEU A 111 -0.76 10.19 -9.71
CA LEU A 111 -1.29 9.83 -8.39
C LEU A 111 -1.05 8.34 -8.09
N LEU A 112 -1.37 7.46 -9.04
CA LEU A 112 -1.13 6.02 -8.87
C LEU A 112 0.37 5.71 -8.75
N THR A 113 1.21 6.36 -9.55
CA THR A 113 2.68 6.26 -9.44
C THR A 113 3.18 6.71 -8.07
N GLY A 114 2.55 7.73 -7.47
CA GLY A 114 2.90 8.20 -6.13
C GLY A 114 2.74 7.12 -5.07
N VAL A 115 1.64 6.35 -5.12
CA VAL A 115 1.40 5.24 -4.19
C VAL A 115 2.46 4.14 -4.36
N TRP A 116 2.75 3.73 -5.60
CA TRP A 116 3.72 2.65 -5.87
C TRP A 116 5.17 3.00 -5.53
N ASN A 117 5.48 4.29 -5.43
CA ASN A 117 6.81 4.79 -5.15
C ASN A 117 6.91 5.42 -3.75
N ASP A 118 5.95 5.17 -2.87
CA ASP A 118 6.10 5.54 -1.47
C ASP A 118 7.30 4.79 -0.88
N LEU A 119 8.31 5.55 -0.44
CA LEU A 119 9.55 5.02 0.14
C LEU A 119 9.49 5.00 1.67
N THR A 120 8.35 5.39 2.26
CA THR A 120 8.16 5.27 3.69
C THR A 120 8.04 3.80 4.07
N TRP A 121 8.84 3.41 5.07
CA TRP A 121 8.83 2.03 5.55
C TRP A 121 7.68 1.86 6.52
N ASP A 122 6.70 1.04 6.16
CA ASP A 122 5.51 0.81 6.99
C ASP A 122 5.77 -0.18 8.12
N ASN A 123 6.85 -0.93 7.99
CA ASN A 123 7.15 -2.10 8.79
C ASN A 123 8.48 -1.95 9.54
N ASN A 124 8.39 -1.97 10.87
CA ASN A 124 9.52 -2.11 11.80
C ASN A 124 10.47 -0.90 11.89
N VAL A 125 10.09 0.11 12.68
CA VAL A 125 10.90 1.30 12.95
C VAL A 125 11.29 1.41 14.42
N THR A 126 12.38 2.12 14.69
CA THR A 126 12.79 2.54 16.03
C THR A 126 12.84 4.06 16.04
N ILE A 127 12.15 4.68 17.01
CA ILE A 127 12.11 6.13 17.19
C ILE A 127 13.00 6.47 18.38
N ASP A 128 13.97 7.35 18.21
CA ASP A 128 14.70 7.99 19.32
C ASP A 128 13.84 9.12 19.87
N LEU A 129 13.41 9.01 21.13
CA LEU A 129 12.52 10.00 21.77
C LEU A 129 13.29 11.20 22.34
N LYS A 130 14.63 11.19 22.34
CA LYS A 130 15.45 12.35 22.69
C LYS A 130 15.59 13.29 21.51
N THR A 131 15.81 12.74 20.32
CA THR A 131 16.09 13.53 19.11
C THR A 131 14.89 13.65 18.18
N GLY A 132 13.96 12.69 18.23
CA GLY A 132 12.87 12.54 17.27
C GLY A 132 13.28 11.76 16.01
N ASP A 133 14.52 11.27 15.93
CA ASP A 133 15.02 10.55 14.76
C ASP A 133 14.34 9.18 14.61
N ILE A 134 14.16 8.75 13.37
CA ILE A 134 13.58 7.45 13.02
C ILE A 134 14.64 6.60 12.30
N ALA A 135 14.85 5.39 12.83
CA ALA A 135 15.71 4.36 12.24
C ALA A 135 14.87 3.16 11.80
N ILE A 136 15.24 2.55 10.67
CA ILE A 136 14.58 1.34 10.17
C ILE A 136 15.26 0.11 10.76
N ASN A 137 14.48 -0.83 11.28
CA ASN A 137 14.98 -2.14 11.70
C ASN A 137 15.00 -3.08 10.48
N SER A 138 15.76 -2.74 9.45
CA SER A 138 16.05 -3.67 8.36
C SER A 138 17.06 -4.69 8.89
N GLY A 139 16.88 -5.98 8.60
CA GLY A 139 17.86 -7.03 8.94
C GLY A 139 19.26 -6.85 8.33
N GLY A 140 19.53 -5.70 7.70
CA GLY A 140 20.83 -5.20 7.30
C GLY A 140 20.87 -3.67 7.45
N ALA A 141 22.03 -3.17 7.89
CA ALA A 141 22.47 -1.77 8.04
C ALA A 141 21.41 -0.71 8.42
N MET A 142 21.54 -0.19 9.64
CA MET A 142 20.82 0.99 10.14
C MET A 142 21.04 2.20 9.23
N MET A 143 19.98 2.69 8.60
CA MET A 143 19.93 4.00 7.96
C MET A 143 19.16 4.95 8.90
N VAL A 144 19.76 6.11 9.20
CA VAL A 144 19.16 7.16 10.03
C VAL A 144 18.72 8.29 9.11
N PHE A 145 17.45 8.68 9.18
CA PHE A 145 16.94 9.86 8.47
C PHE A 145 16.96 11.05 9.42
N LYS A 146 17.44 12.20 8.92
CA LYS A 146 17.46 13.50 9.60
C LYS A 146 16.34 14.39 9.09
#